data_AF-A0A0H0XS80-F1
#
_entry.id   AF-A0A0H0XS80-F1
#
_cell.length_a   1.000
_cell.length_b   1.000
_cell.length_c   1.000
_cell.angle_alpha   90.00
_cell.angle_beta   90.00
_cell.angle_gamma   90.00
#
_symmetry.space_group_name_H-M   'P 1'
#
loop_
_entity.id
_entity.type
_entity.pdbx_description
1 polymer ?
#
loop_
_entity_poly.entity_id
_entity_poly.type
_entity_poly.pdbx_seq_one_letter_code
_entity_poly.pdbx_strand_id
1 'polypeptide(L)'
;MRWAALSEAGNVVAMLAGHRAERADNTIRNFPALMRDAEPWRRELADNGCADLAAVMEPGIAALLAINARGSDCKPAAQALWREFTAARSAMLALVPPSGGMGPKRSA
;
A
#
# COMPACT_ATOMS: atom_id res chain seq x y z
N MET A 1 -7.00 10.62 -1.16
CA MET A 1 -6.00 9.54 -1.13
C MET A 1 -6.20 8.61 0.08
N ARG A 2 -6.40 7.31 -0.17
CA ARG A 2 -6.76 6.26 0.82
C ARG A 2 -5.55 5.47 1.37
N TRP A 3 -4.35 6.01 1.25
CA TRP A 3 -3.09 5.31 1.45
C TRP A 3 -2.89 4.67 2.85
N ALA A 4 -3.32 5.37 3.90
CA ALA A 4 -3.21 4.85 5.27
C ALA A 4 -4.08 3.59 5.47
N ALA A 5 -5.34 3.64 5.02
CA ALA A 5 -6.25 2.50 5.09
C ALA A 5 -5.74 1.29 4.29
N LEU A 6 -5.13 1.53 3.11
CA LEU A 6 -4.47 0.46 2.34
C LEU A 6 -3.31 -0.18 3.10
N SER A 7 -2.54 0.61 3.86
CA SER A 7 -1.45 0.09 4.68
C SER A 7 -1.96 -0.79 5.82
N GLU A 8 -3.06 -0.40 6.46
CA GLU A 8 -3.73 -1.20 7.49
C GLU A 8 -4.30 -2.50 6.91
N ALA A 9 -5.00 -2.42 5.78
CA ALA A 9 -5.52 -3.58 5.05
C ALA A 9 -4.39 -4.54 4.65
N GLY A 10 -3.26 -4.01 4.17
CA GLY A 10 -2.06 -4.78 3.87
C GLY A 10 -1.54 -5.55 5.08
N ASN A 11 -1.49 -4.91 6.27
CA ASN A 11 -1.07 -5.59 7.50
C ASN A 11 -1.99 -6.76 7.88
N VAL A 12 -3.31 -6.61 7.70
CA VAL A 12 -4.27 -7.71 7.92
C VAL A 12 -3.96 -8.89 7.00
N VAL A 13 -3.75 -8.64 5.71
CA VAL A 13 -3.40 -9.69 4.74
C VAL A 13 -2.06 -10.34 5.07
N ALA A 14 -1.05 -9.56 5.46
CA ALA A 14 0.25 -10.07 5.89
C ALA A 14 0.11 -11.02 7.10
N MET A 15 -0.71 -10.64 8.09
CA MET A 15 -0.98 -11.48 9.26
C MET A 15 -1.67 -12.80 8.86
N LEU A 16 -2.69 -12.75 8.01
CA LEU A 16 -3.39 -13.94 7.52
C LEU A 16 -2.47 -14.85 6.67
N ALA A 17 -1.50 -14.26 5.97
CA ALA A 17 -0.47 -14.98 5.23
C ALA A 17 0.63 -15.60 6.13
N GLY A 18 0.62 -15.29 7.44
CA GLY A 18 1.63 -15.74 8.40
C GLY A 18 2.94 -14.94 8.36
N HIS A 19 2.93 -13.73 7.79
CA HIS A 19 4.06 -12.81 7.86
C HIS A 19 3.99 -11.98 9.15
N ARG A 20 5.16 -11.60 9.67
CA ARG A 20 5.23 -10.60 10.73
C ARG A 20 4.80 -9.25 10.15
N ALA A 21 4.07 -8.44 10.94
CA ALA A 21 3.72 -7.07 10.57
C ALA A 21 4.94 -6.33 10.00
N GLU A 22 4.76 -5.75 8.81
CA GLU A 22 5.81 -5.01 8.14
C GLU A 22 6.05 -3.69 8.89
N ARG A 23 7.31 -3.39 9.21
CA ARG A 23 7.65 -2.04 9.66
C ARG A 23 7.60 -1.13 8.45
N ALA A 24 6.57 -0.29 8.38
CA ALA A 24 6.47 0.72 7.33
C ALA A 24 7.71 1.62 7.34
N ASP A 25 8.43 1.61 6.22
CA ASP A 25 9.55 2.52 5.96
C ASP A 25 9.05 3.98 5.88
N ASN A 26 9.96 4.94 6.10
CA ASN A 26 9.69 6.37 5.98
C ASN A 26 9.10 6.72 4.61
N THR A 27 9.53 6.06 3.54
CA THR A 27 9.00 6.28 2.19
C THR A 27 7.51 5.93 2.10
N ILE A 28 7.10 4.81 2.71
CA ILE A 28 5.69 4.39 2.77
C ILE A 28 4.89 5.41 3.58
N ARG A 29 5.39 5.83 4.74
CA ARG A 29 4.67 6.79 5.60
C ARG A 29 4.51 8.17 4.97
N ASN A 30 5.56 8.64 4.30
CA ASN A 30 5.60 9.99 3.72
C ASN A 30 4.99 10.06 2.31
N PHE A 31 4.57 8.93 1.72
CA PHE A 31 4.04 8.89 0.37
C PHE A 31 2.96 9.95 0.09
N PRO A 32 1.91 10.14 0.92
CA PRO A 32 0.92 11.17 0.65
C PRO A 32 1.52 12.59 0.65
N ALA A 33 2.51 12.85 1.50
CA ALA A 33 3.17 14.14 1.55
C ALA A 33 4.02 14.37 0.29
N LEU A 34 4.82 13.38 -0.12
CA LEU A 34 5.66 13.43 -1.30
C LEU A 34 4.84 13.57 -2.59
N MET A 35 3.65 12.95 -2.63
CA MET A 35 2.75 13.08 -3.78
C MET A 35 2.08 14.44 -3.88
N ARG A 36 1.90 15.20 -2.78
CA ARG A 36 1.32 16.55 -2.87
C ARG A 36 2.15 17.46 -3.78
N ASP A 37 3.47 17.31 -3.74
CA ASP A 37 4.41 18.15 -4.48
C ASP A 37 4.72 17.61 -5.90
N ALA A 38 4.15 16.45 -6.27
CA ALA A 38 4.37 15.82 -7.58
C ALA A 38 3.59 16.50 -8.72
N GLU A 39 3.90 16.16 -9.97
CA GLU A 39 3.12 16.63 -11.12
C GLU A 39 1.67 16.08 -11.08
N PRO A 40 0.67 16.83 -11.60
CA PRO A 40 -0.74 16.42 -11.54
C PRO A 40 -1.02 14.99 -12.05
N TRP A 41 -0.39 14.59 -13.16
CA TRP A 41 -0.59 13.27 -13.75
C TRP A 41 -0.09 12.13 -12.83
N ARG A 42 0.99 12.36 -12.06
CA ARG A 42 1.49 11.37 -11.08
C ARG A 42 0.51 11.22 -9.94
N ARG A 43 -0.05 12.33 -9.45
CA ARG A 43 -1.06 12.33 -8.38
C ARG A 43 -2.31 11.58 -8.80
N GLU A 44 -2.82 11.85 -9.99
CA GLU A 44 -3.98 11.18 -10.55
C GLU A 44 -3.73 9.68 -10.71
N LEU A 45 -2.59 9.30 -11.30
CA LEU A 45 -2.21 7.90 -11.44
C LEU A 45 -2.07 7.18 -10.08
N ALA A 46 -1.50 7.84 -9.08
CA ALA A 46 -1.39 7.30 -7.73
C ALA A 46 -2.75 7.16 -7.03
N ASP A 47 -3.66 8.12 -7.18
CA ASP A 47 -4.99 8.06 -6.56
C ASP A 47 -5.86 6.98 -7.22
N ASN A 48 -5.79 6.85 -8.55
CA ASN A 48 -6.43 5.76 -9.29
C ASN A 48 -5.85 4.40 -8.86
N GLY A 49 -4.53 4.26 -8.78
CA GLY A 49 -3.89 3.04 -8.29
C GLY A 49 -4.29 2.69 -6.84
N CYS A 50 -4.48 3.69 -5.98
CA CYS A 50 -5.02 3.48 -4.63
C CYS A 50 -6.47 3.01 -4.67
N ALA A 51 -7.30 3.54 -5.56
CA ALA A 51 -8.69 3.14 -5.70
C ALA A 51 -8.82 1.71 -6.24
N ASP A 52 -8.06 1.36 -7.26
CA ASP A 52 -8.01 0.02 -7.84
C ASP A 52 -7.55 -1.01 -6.81
N LEU A 53 -6.48 -0.69 -6.07
CA LEU A 53 -5.98 -1.59 -5.03
C LEU A 53 -7.01 -1.77 -3.90
N ALA A 54 -7.74 -0.71 -3.52
CA ALA A 54 -8.80 -0.84 -2.52
C ALA A 54 -9.93 -1.76 -3.01
N ALA A 55 -10.34 -1.63 -4.27
CA ALA A 55 -11.38 -2.45 -4.89
C ALA A 55 -11.03 -3.94 -4.96
N VAL A 56 -9.74 -4.29 -4.98
CA VAL A 56 -9.25 -5.68 -4.89
C VAL A 56 -9.14 -6.13 -3.43
N MET A 57 -8.59 -5.28 -2.57
CA MET A 57 -8.28 -5.61 -1.18
C MET A 57 -9.52 -5.85 -0.33
N GLU A 58 -10.56 -5.03 -0.47
CA GLU A 58 -11.78 -5.13 0.33
C GLU A 58 -12.49 -6.49 0.17
N PRO A 59 -12.87 -6.94 -1.04
CA PRO A 59 -13.47 -8.26 -1.22
C PRO A 59 -12.48 -9.40 -0.93
N GLY A 60 -11.18 -9.21 -1.24
CA GLY A 60 -10.15 -10.20 -0.96
C GLY A 60 -10.03 -10.50 0.54
N ILE A 61 -9.96 -9.47 1.38
CA ILE A 61 -9.92 -9.61 2.84
C ILE A 61 -11.21 -10.24 3.35
N ALA A 62 -12.38 -9.80 2.86
CA ALA A 62 -13.66 -10.37 3.27
C ALA A 62 -13.72 -11.88 2.98
N ALA A 63 -13.24 -12.32 1.82
CA ALA A 63 -13.16 -13.73 1.46
C ALA A 63 -12.20 -14.51 2.38
N LEU A 64 -11.02 -13.97 2.68
CA LEU A 64 -10.06 -14.61 3.58
C LEU A 64 -10.62 -14.77 5.00
N LEU A 65 -11.28 -13.74 5.52
CA LEU A 65 -11.95 -13.78 6.82
C LEU A 65 -13.07 -14.82 6.86
N ALA A 66 -13.85 -14.94 5.77
CA ALA A 66 -14.90 -15.93 5.67
C ALA A 66 -14.37 -17.38 5.61
N ILE A 67 -13.25 -17.61 4.91
CA ILE A 67 -12.55 -18.91 4.88
C ILE A 67 -12.02 -19.25 6.28
N ASN A 68 -11.33 -18.30 6.91
CA ASN A 68 -10.77 -18.47 8.25
C ASN A 68 -11.84 -18.74 9.31
N ALA A 69 -12.99 -18.05 9.23
CA ALA A 69 -14.12 -18.26 10.15
C ALA A 69 -14.75 -19.66 10.03
N ARG A 70 -14.58 -20.34 8.89
CA ARG A 70 -15.01 -21.74 8.69
C ARG A 70 -13.98 -22.76 9.16
N GLY A 71 -12.84 -22.32 9.70
CA GLY A 71 -11.73 -23.18 10.13
C GLY A 71 -10.87 -23.71 8.98
N SER A 72 -11.07 -23.23 7.76
CA SER A 72 -10.27 -23.61 6.60
C SER A 72 -8.98 -22.79 6.53
N ASP A 73 -7.92 -23.37 5.96
CA ASP A 73 -6.66 -22.66 5.77
C ASP A 73 -6.77 -21.61 4.66
N CYS A 74 -6.75 -20.33 5.04
CA CYS A 74 -6.76 -19.19 4.12
C CYS A 74 -5.35 -18.73 3.71
N LYS A 75 -4.28 -19.29 4.29
CA LYS A 75 -2.91 -18.81 4.15
C LYS A 75 -2.42 -18.78 2.70
N PRO A 76 -2.66 -19.80 1.84
CA PRO A 76 -2.20 -19.75 0.45
C PRO A 76 -2.83 -18.58 -0.34
N ALA A 77 -4.12 -18.34 -0.13
CA ALA A 77 -4.83 -17.23 -0.76
C ALA A 77 -4.36 -15.87 -0.20
N ALA A 78 -4.12 -15.78 1.11
CA ALA A 78 -3.58 -14.58 1.74
C ALA A 78 -2.17 -14.24 1.22
N GLN A 79 -1.33 -15.25 0.99
CA GLN A 79 0.00 -15.04 0.37
C GLN A 79 -0.09 -14.50 -1.06
N ALA A 80 -1.06 -14.96 -1.85
CA ALA A 80 -1.28 -14.43 -3.20
C ALA A 80 -1.68 -12.95 -3.14
N LEU A 81 -2.69 -12.62 -2.33
CA LEU A 81 -3.14 -11.23 -2.17
C LEU A 81 -2.04 -10.32 -1.60
N TRP A 82 -1.22 -10.83 -0.68
CA TRP A 82 -0.08 -10.10 -0.13
C TRP A 82 0.96 -9.74 -1.20
N ARG A 83 1.28 -10.67 -2.10
CA ARG A 83 2.21 -10.42 -3.21
C ARG A 83 1.68 -9.34 -4.14
N GLU A 84 0.41 -9.41 -4.52
CA GLU A 84 -0.23 -8.39 -5.37
C GLU A 84 -0.23 -7.01 -4.69
N PHE A 85 -0.59 -6.96 -3.41
CA PHE A 85 -0.56 -5.73 -2.62
C PHE A 85 0.84 -5.12 -2.57
N THR A 86 1.87 -5.91 -2.26
CA THR A 86 3.25 -5.41 -2.17
C THR A 86 3.80 -4.95 -3.53
N ALA A 87 3.45 -5.64 -4.61
CA ALA A 87 3.82 -5.25 -5.97
C ALA A 87 3.15 -3.92 -6.38
N ALA A 88 1.82 -3.81 -6.20
CA ALA A 88 1.08 -2.59 -6.50
C ALA A 88 1.56 -1.40 -5.65
N ARG A 89 1.82 -1.63 -4.36
CA ARG A 89 2.38 -0.61 -3.47
C ARG A 89 3.75 -0.14 -3.93
N SER A 90 4.62 -1.05 -4.33
CA SER A 90 5.96 -0.72 -4.84
C SER A 90 5.88 0.09 -6.13
N ALA A 91 4.95 -0.24 -7.03
CA ALA A 91 4.70 0.54 -8.24
C ALA A 91 4.21 1.96 -7.92
N MET A 92 3.32 2.12 -6.94
CA MET A 92 2.87 3.44 -6.49
C MET A 92 4.02 4.25 -5.88
N LEU A 93 4.88 3.64 -5.05
CA LEU A 93 6.05 4.32 -4.49
C LEU A 93 7.04 4.78 -5.57
N ALA A 94 7.16 4.05 -6.68
CA ALA A 94 7.98 4.46 -7.82
C ALA A 94 7.44 5.70 -8.57
N LEU A 95 6.19 6.10 -8.33
CA LEU A 95 5.64 7.36 -8.85
C LEU A 95 6.16 8.58 -8.08
N VAL A 96 6.69 8.40 -6.86
CA VAL A 96 7.27 9.50 -6.09
C VAL A 96 8.38 10.17 -6.91
N PRO A 97 8.39 11.51 -7.02
CA PRO A 97 9.45 12.21 -7.72
C PRO A 97 10.82 11.84 -7.13
N PRO A 98 11.84 11.55 -7.96
CA PRO A 98 13.20 11.39 -7.47
C PRO A 98 13.59 12.67 -6.72
N SER A 99 14.17 12.54 -5.52
CA SER A 99 14.59 13.69 -4.73
C SER A 99 15.66 14.47 -5.50
N GLY A 100 15.25 15.52 -6.21
CA GLY A 100 16.10 16.25 -7.14
C GLY A 100 15.60 17.66 -7.40
N GLY A 101 15.69 18.53 -6.39
CA GLY A 101 15.38 19.94 -6.48
C GLY A 101 15.67 20.65 -5.16
N MET A 102 16.88 21.17 -5.03
CA MET A 102 17.40 21.90 -3.87
C MET A 102 16.56 23.17 -3.61
N GLY A 103 15.57 23.12 -2.72
CA GLY A 103 15.11 24.30 -1.99
C GLY A 103 16.21 24.73 -1.02
N PRO A 104 16.47 26.04 -0.81
CA PRO A 104 17.69 26.49 -0.15
C PRO A 104 17.85 25.82 1.21
N LYS A 105 19.06 25.32 1.47
CA LYS A 105 19.45 24.85 2.80
C LYS A 105 19.09 25.96 3.78
N ARG A 106 18.22 25.65 4.73
CA ARG A 106 18.01 26.51 5.90
C ARG A 106 19.33 26.50 6.67
N SER A 107 20.19 27.47 6.35
CA SER A 107 21.36 27.79 7.15
C SER A 107 20.87 28.42 8.45
N ALA A 108 21.28 27.80 9.55
CA ALA A 108 21.34 28.23 10.95
C ALA A 108 20.31 29.28 11.43
#